data_AF-A0A6I3EI46-F1
#
_entry.id   AF-A0A6I3EI46-F1
#
_cell.length_a   1.000
_cell.length_b   1.000
_cell.length_c   1.000
_cell.angle_alpha   90.00
_cell.angle_beta   90.00
_cell.angle_gamma   90.00
#
_symmetry.space_group_name_H-M   'P 1'
#
loop_
_entity.id
_entity.type
_entity.pdbx_description
1 polymer ?
#
loop_
_entity_poly.entity_id
_entity_poly.type
_entity_poly.pdbx_seq_one_letter_code
_entity_poly.pdbx_strand_id
1 'polypeptide(L)'
;MVEPRNFKEFDEDDVRQRPARSTRPRTKDRPDYSGAGEALVIAVDRGRVTCLLNSELDLGNEITAMKSRELGKKSVVVGDIVGIVGDISGDEGSLARIVTVAPRINALTRTVDDDAEQERMIVSNVDQMAIVIASQNPEPRHGFVDRALVVAYDQGISPLIIMTKCDLSDGKEFLSAYKDLDIRIIKTQVKKQKGRELDEIRDILAGKRTVLLGHSGVGKSTLVNALVESAERATGSVNDATGRGRHTSSSAIALSLKSASKSGTAGGWIIDTPGVRSFGVAHVDSKRVIGAFSEFNEAIEHCPKNCSHNEESCALNSWDLDATSKSRLESLRRLLKA
;
A
#
# COMPACT_ATOMS: atom_id res chain seq x y z
N MET A 1 -69.15 24.55 6.39
CA MET A 1 -69.48 24.03 7.74
C MET A 1 -69.38 22.53 7.64
N VAL A 2 -68.36 21.92 8.25
CA VAL A 2 -68.14 20.47 8.25
C VAL A 2 -68.93 19.93 9.44
N GLU A 3 -69.89 19.03 9.19
CA GLU A 3 -70.66 18.39 10.26
C GLU A 3 -69.73 17.67 11.26
N PRO A 4 -70.02 17.71 12.57
CA PRO A 4 -69.23 17.00 13.55
C PRO A 4 -69.39 15.50 13.32
N ARG A 5 -68.26 14.80 13.10
CA ARG A 5 -68.25 13.35 12.93
C ARG A 5 -68.81 12.67 14.17
N ASN A 6 -69.88 11.90 13.99
CA ASN A 6 -70.53 11.15 15.06
C ASN A 6 -69.66 9.94 15.44
N PHE A 7 -68.93 10.02 16.54
CA PHE A 7 -68.02 8.96 17.00
C PHE A 7 -68.72 7.70 17.53
N LYS A 8 -70.06 7.67 17.57
CA LYS A 8 -70.85 6.51 18.05
C LYS A 8 -71.13 5.43 16.99
N GLU A 9 -70.81 5.69 15.72
CA GLU A 9 -71.06 4.75 14.61
C GLU A 9 -69.81 4.03 14.11
N PHE A 10 -68.64 4.24 14.74
CA PHE A 10 -67.44 3.47 14.39
C PHE A 10 -67.61 2.02 14.86
N ASP A 11 -67.71 1.10 13.91
CA ASP A 11 -67.61 -0.34 14.15
C ASP A 11 -66.15 -0.80 13.96
N GLU A 12 -65.79 -1.98 14.48
CA GLU A 12 -64.43 -2.55 14.33
C GLU A 12 -64.02 -2.70 12.85
N ASP A 13 -65.00 -2.82 11.95
CA ASP A 13 -64.81 -2.90 10.50
C ASP A 13 -64.39 -1.57 9.84
N ASP A 14 -64.57 -0.42 10.51
CA ASP A 14 -64.12 0.89 10.03
C ASP A 14 -62.62 1.15 10.26
N VAL A 15 -61.96 0.25 10.99
CA VAL A 15 -60.51 0.29 11.21
C VAL A 15 -59.81 -0.14 9.93
N ARG A 16 -59.26 0.83 9.17
CA ARG A 16 -58.31 0.55 8.08
C ARG A 16 -57.06 -0.15 8.62
N GLN A 17 -57.09 -1.49 8.73
CA GLN A 17 -55.90 -2.30 8.91
C GLN A 17 -55.04 -2.15 7.66
N ARG A 18 -53.96 -1.38 7.77
CA ARG A 18 -52.87 -1.48 6.79
C ARG A 18 -52.36 -2.92 6.87
N PRO A 19 -52.21 -3.63 5.73
CA PRO A 19 -51.60 -4.95 5.76
C PRO A 19 -50.26 -4.83 6.49
N ALA A 20 -50.05 -5.69 7.48
CA ALA A 20 -48.77 -5.74 8.18
C ALA A 20 -47.67 -5.82 7.13
N ARG A 21 -46.67 -4.94 7.21
CA ARG A 21 -45.50 -5.00 6.33
C ARG A 21 -44.80 -6.33 6.57
N SER A 22 -45.21 -7.35 5.83
CA SER A 22 -44.48 -8.60 5.71
C SER A 22 -43.22 -8.29 4.91
N THR A 23 -42.12 -8.05 5.61
CA THR A 23 -40.81 -8.15 4.98
C THR A 23 -40.64 -9.63 4.63
N ARG A 24 -40.32 -9.92 3.36
CA ARG A 24 -39.95 -11.29 2.97
C ARG A 24 -38.92 -11.80 3.99
N PRO A 25 -39.12 -13.01 4.56
CA PRO A 25 -38.12 -13.60 5.45
C PRO A 25 -36.77 -13.54 4.75
N ARG A 26 -35.75 -13.00 5.43
CA ARG A 26 -34.38 -13.06 4.89
C ARG A 26 -34.06 -14.54 4.70
N THR A 27 -33.80 -14.95 3.46
CA THR A 27 -33.31 -16.29 3.15
C THR A 27 -32.09 -16.54 4.03
N LYS A 28 -32.10 -17.65 4.80
CA LYS A 28 -30.95 -18.06 5.62
C LYS A 28 -29.82 -18.62 4.76
N ASP A 29 -30.13 -19.01 3.52
CA ASP A 29 -29.14 -19.42 2.54
C ASP A 29 -28.34 -18.21 2.09
N ARG A 30 -27.04 -18.29 2.31
CA ARG A 30 -26.09 -17.30 1.83
C ARG A 30 -26.13 -17.31 0.30
N PRO A 31 -26.17 -16.14 -0.36
CA PRO A 31 -25.97 -16.10 -1.79
C PRO A 31 -24.63 -16.75 -2.13
N ASP A 32 -24.64 -17.68 -3.08
CA ASP A 32 -23.40 -18.19 -3.65
C ASP A 32 -22.79 -17.08 -4.52
N TYR A 33 -21.60 -16.61 -4.14
CA TYR A 33 -20.87 -15.57 -4.86
C TYR A 33 -19.86 -16.15 -5.86
N SER A 34 -19.99 -17.43 -6.22
CA SER A 34 -19.15 -18.12 -7.21
C SER A 34 -19.09 -17.43 -8.58
N GLY A 35 -20.14 -16.68 -8.97
CA GLY A 35 -20.19 -15.88 -10.19
C GLY A 35 -19.79 -14.41 -10.03
N ALA A 36 -19.20 -14.02 -8.89
CA ALA A 36 -18.75 -12.64 -8.69
C ALA A 36 -17.59 -12.29 -9.63
N GLY A 37 -17.66 -11.12 -10.26
CA GLY A 37 -16.56 -10.59 -11.07
C GLY A 37 -15.36 -10.25 -10.19
N GLU A 38 -14.16 -10.57 -10.65
CA GLU A 38 -12.93 -10.24 -9.93
C GLU A 38 -12.46 -8.82 -10.29
N ALA A 39 -12.08 -8.05 -9.26
CA ALA A 39 -11.55 -6.72 -9.44
C ALA A 39 -10.41 -6.39 -8.47
N LEU A 40 -9.52 -5.49 -8.91
CA LEU A 40 -8.46 -4.92 -8.08
C LEU A 40 -8.94 -3.61 -7.44
N VAL A 41 -8.75 -3.45 -6.13
CA VAL A 41 -9.07 -2.19 -5.45
C VAL A 41 -7.97 -1.15 -5.69
N ILE A 42 -8.30 -0.03 -6.33
CA ILE A 42 -7.35 1.03 -6.67
C ILE A 42 -7.48 2.28 -5.80
N ALA A 43 -8.66 2.54 -5.21
CA ALA A 43 -8.85 3.64 -4.28
C ALA A 43 -9.95 3.34 -3.25
N VAL A 44 -9.79 3.88 -2.03
CA VAL A 44 -10.79 3.78 -0.96
C VAL A 44 -11.07 5.17 -0.38
N ASP A 45 -12.26 5.70 -0.64
CA ASP A 45 -12.71 6.99 -0.12
C ASP A 45 -14.07 6.90 0.57
N ARG A 46 -14.06 7.10 1.90
CA ARG A 46 -15.25 7.29 2.75
C ARG A 46 -16.46 6.39 2.43
N GLY A 47 -16.21 5.10 2.20
CA GLY A 47 -17.25 4.09 1.96
C GLY A 47 -17.52 3.75 0.48
N ARG A 48 -16.93 4.51 -0.44
CA ARG A 48 -16.83 4.16 -1.86
C ARG A 48 -15.46 3.56 -2.14
N VAL A 49 -15.46 2.50 -2.93
CA VAL A 49 -14.25 1.78 -3.31
C VAL A 49 -14.19 1.78 -4.83
N THR A 50 -13.14 2.36 -5.39
CA THR A 50 -12.90 2.30 -6.83
C THR A 50 -12.15 1.00 -7.11
N CYS A 51 -12.70 0.19 -8.01
CA CYS A 51 -12.16 -1.10 -8.39
C CYS A 51 -11.94 -1.16 -9.90
N LEU A 52 -10.94 -1.92 -10.33
CA LEU A 52 -10.63 -2.18 -11.73
C LEU A 52 -11.02 -3.63 -12.05
N LEU A 53 -12.00 -3.82 -12.94
CA LEU A 53 -12.43 -5.15 -13.39
C LEU A 53 -11.41 -5.77 -14.36
N ASN A 54 -11.31 -7.11 -14.35
CA ASN A 54 -10.46 -7.89 -15.26
C ASN A 54 -8.97 -7.48 -15.15
N SER A 55 -8.38 -7.76 -13.98
CA SER A 55 -7.13 -7.15 -13.49
C SER A 55 -5.81 -7.58 -14.17
N GLU A 56 -5.82 -7.95 -15.45
CA GLU A 56 -4.58 -8.15 -16.24
C GLU A 56 -3.95 -6.79 -16.59
N LEU A 57 -3.44 -6.11 -15.55
CA LEU A 57 -2.45 -5.03 -15.45
C LEU A 57 -2.42 -3.85 -16.44
N ASP A 58 -3.21 -3.81 -17.50
CA ASP A 58 -3.11 -2.78 -18.55
C ASP A 58 -4.46 -2.19 -19.04
N LEU A 59 -5.58 -2.94 -19.05
CA LEU A 59 -6.89 -2.41 -19.47
C LEU A 59 -8.05 -3.06 -18.71
N GLY A 60 -8.62 -2.33 -17.75
CA GLY A 60 -9.86 -2.72 -17.07
C GLY A 60 -10.84 -1.55 -16.98
N ASN A 61 -12.13 -1.86 -16.84
CA ASN A 61 -13.14 -0.83 -16.57
C ASN A 61 -13.09 -0.44 -15.09
N GLU A 62 -12.94 0.85 -14.81
CA GLU A 62 -13.07 1.38 -13.47
C GLU A 62 -14.54 1.39 -13.05
N ILE A 63 -14.83 0.80 -11.90
CA ILE A 63 -16.16 0.77 -11.32
C ILE A 63 -16.14 1.28 -9.89
N THR A 64 -17.23 1.94 -9.49
CA THR A 64 -17.43 2.32 -8.09
C THR A 64 -18.27 1.25 -7.40
N ALA A 65 -17.70 0.66 -6.35
CA ALA A 65 -18.35 -0.35 -5.55
C ALA A 65 -18.52 0.11 -4.09
N MET A 66 -19.58 -0.39 -3.46
CA MET A 66 -19.76 -0.28 -2.01
C MET A 66 -19.46 -1.62 -1.35
N LYS A 67 -18.88 -1.56 -0.16
CA LYS A 67 -18.63 -2.77 0.62
C LYS A 67 -19.94 -3.37 1.16
N SER A 68 -20.11 -4.69 1.05
CA SER A 68 -21.18 -5.40 1.75
C SER A 68 -21.10 -5.20 3.27
N ARG A 69 -22.25 -5.15 3.94
CA ARG A 69 -22.31 -5.05 5.41
C ARG A 69 -21.67 -6.26 6.09
N GLU A 70 -21.58 -7.38 5.39
CA GLU A 70 -21.07 -8.67 5.88
C GLU A 70 -19.55 -8.70 6.02
N LEU A 71 -18.82 -7.89 5.23
CA LEU A 71 -17.35 -7.88 5.22
C LEU A 71 -16.72 -7.26 6.48
N GLY A 72 -17.49 -6.88 7.50
CA GLY A 72 -16.96 -6.28 8.73
C GLY A 72 -16.35 -4.89 8.55
N LYS A 73 -15.88 -4.26 9.63
CA LYS A 73 -15.19 -2.95 9.57
C LYS A 73 -13.74 -3.13 9.13
N LYS A 74 -13.21 -2.20 8.32
CA LYS A 74 -11.79 -2.14 7.86
C LYS A 74 -11.27 -3.30 6.97
N SER A 75 -12.14 -4.02 6.27
CA SER A 75 -11.76 -5.23 5.50
C SER A 75 -11.20 -5.01 4.10
N VAL A 76 -11.37 -3.83 3.51
CA VAL A 76 -10.96 -3.56 2.12
C VAL A 76 -9.95 -2.42 2.09
N VAL A 77 -8.80 -2.68 1.47
CA VAL A 77 -7.70 -1.73 1.27
C VAL A 77 -7.26 -1.70 -0.19
N VAL A 78 -6.47 -0.70 -0.56
CA VAL A 78 -5.87 -0.62 -1.91
C VAL A 78 -4.96 -1.83 -2.12
N GLY A 79 -5.04 -2.43 -3.32
CA GLY A 79 -4.31 -3.64 -3.67
C GLY A 79 -5.07 -4.94 -3.42
N ASP A 80 -6.21 -4.92 -2.70
CA ASP A 80 -7.03 -6.11 -2.52
C ASP A 80 -7.62 -6.59 -3.84
N ILE A 81 -7.62 -7.91 -4.01
CA ILE A 81 -8.43 -8.59 -5.04
C ILE A 81 -9.78 -8.92 -4.41
N VAL A 82 -10.86 -8.49 -5.06
CA VAL A 82 -12.21 -8.55 -4.49
C VAL A 82 -13.21 -9.16 -5.46
N GLY A 83 -14.16 -9.91 -4.92
CA GLY A 83 -15.33 -10.36 -5.65
C GLY A 83 -16.42 -9.29 -5.63
N ILE A 84 -16.91 -8.94 -6.81
CA ILE A 84 -17.90 -7.88 -7.01
C ILE A 84 -19.16 -8.44 -7.69
N VAL A 85 -20.31 -8.01 -7.22
CA VAL A 85 -21.63 -8.35 -7.78
C VAL A 85 -22.46 -7.08 -8.02
N GLY A 86 -23.52 -7.22 -8.81
CA GLY A 86 -24.41 -6.11 -9.17
C GLY A 86 -24.12 -5.62 -10.58
N ASP A 87 -24.25 -4.32 -10.79
CA ASP A 87 -23.96 -3.72 -12.08
C ASP A 87 -22.44 -3.49 -12.22
N ILE A 88 -21.81 -4.30 -13.07
CA ILE A 88 -20.38 -4.27 -13.38
C ILE A 88 -20.10 -3.68 -14.77
N SER A 89 -21.08 -3.04 -15.42
CA SER A 89 -20.89 -2.49 -16.76
C SER A 89 -19.85 -1.36 -16.78
N GLY A 90 -19.78 -0.59 -15.68
CA GLY A 90 -18.94 0.61 -15.58
C GLY A 90 -19.58 1.87 -16.16
N ASP A 91 -20.87 1.81 -16.52
CA ASP A 91 -21.60 2.99 -16.97
C ASP A 91 -21.84 3.99 -15.84
N GLU A 92 -22.10 5.25 -16.20
CA GLU A 92 -22.39 6.31 -15.23
C GLU A 92 -23.65 5.94 -14.41
N GLY A 93 -23.50 5.83 -13.09
CA GLY A 93 -24.57 5.41 -12.18
C GLY A 93 -24.59 3.91 -11.85
N SER A 94 -23.70 3.11 -12.44
CA SER A 94 -23.49 1.72 -12.01
C SER A 94 -23.02 1.68 -10.55
N LEU A 95 -23.66 0.83 -9.74
CA LEU A 95 -23.33 0.64 -8.33
C LEU A 95 -23.13 -0.85 -8.07
N ALA A 96 -21.88 -1.24 -7.97
CA ALA A 96 -21.51 -2.60 -7.64
C ALA A 96 -21.35 -2.79 -6.13
N ARG A 97 -21.29 -4.05 -5.69
CA ARG A 97 -21.08 -4.40 -4.29
C ARG A 97 -19.93 -5.39 -4.15
N ILE A 98 -18.98 -5.05 -3.28
CA ILE A 98 -17.91 -5.97 -2.88
C ILE A 98 -18.48 -6.95 -1.87
N VAL A 99 -18.35 -8.24 -2.15
CA VAL A 99 -18.92 -9.33 -1.35
C VAL A 99 -17.84 -10.19 -0.70
N THR A 100 -16.68 -10.32 -1.34
CA THR A 100 -15.54 -11.11 -0.85
C THR A 100 -14.23 -10.36 -1.05
N VAL A 101 -13.24 -10.68 -0.23
CA VAL A 101 -11.85 -10.24 -0.38
C VAL A 101 -11.01 -11.51 -0.47
N ALA A 102 -10.21 -11.64 -1.52
CA ALA A 102 -9.33 -12.79 -1.69
C ALA A 102 -8.24 -12.81 -0.61
N PRO A 103 -7.64 -13.98 -0.31
CA PRO A 103 -6.48 -14.06 0.57
C PRO A 103 -5.37 -13.12 0.12
N ARG A 104 -4.79 -12.38 1.07
CA ARG A 104 -3.69 -11.44 0.81
C ARG A 104 -2.37 -12.18 0.85
N ILE A 105 -1.47 -11.87 -0.08
CA ILE A 105 -0.10 -12.39 -0.06
C ILE A 105 0.78 -11.65 0.95
N ASN A 106 0.53 -10.35 1.13
CA ASN A 106 1.22 -9.48 2.09
C ASN A 106 0.37 -8.24 2.39
N ALA A 107 0.74 -7.50 3.43
CA ALA A 107 0.06 -6.27 3.80
C ALA A 107 0.96 -5.29 4.55
N LEU A 108 0.73 -3.99 4.32
CA LEU A 108 1.38 -2.92 5.08
C LEU A 108 0.40 -2.29 6.05
N THR A 109 0.80 -2.20 7.32
CA THR A 109 0.02 -1.58 8.40
C THR A 109 0.67 -0.28 8.88
N ARG A 110 -0.18 0.64 9.35
CA ARG A 110 0.19 1.87 10.03
C ARG A 110 -0.26 1.83 11.47
N THR A 111 0.62 2.20 12.39
CA THR A 111 0.22 2.56 13.76
C THR A 111 -0.43 3.94 13.73
N VAL A 112 -1.58 4.10 14.38
CA VAL A 112 -2.27 5.40 14.46
C VAL A 112 -1.76 6.14 15.71
N ASP A 113 -1.25 7.36 15.52
CA ASP A 113 -0.57 8.16 16.55
C ASP A 113 -1.42 8.41 17.84
N ASP A 114 -2.75 8.32 17.75
CA ASP A 114 -3.66 8.60 18.87
C ASP A 114 -4.06 7.36 19.69
N ASP A 115 -3.71 6.15 19.25
CA ASP A 115 -4.07 4.90 19.91
C ASP A 115 -3.12 3.79 19.45
N ALA A 116 -1.99 3.62 20.17
CA ALA A 116 -0.91 2.69 19.80
C ALA A 116 -1.38 1.22 19.67
N GLU A 117 -2.60 0.91 20.11
CA GLU A 117 -3.22 -0.41 20.01
C GLU A 117 -3.97 -0.65 18.68
N GLN A 118 -4.19 0.37 17.84
CA GLN A 118 -4.93 0.20 16.59
C GLN A 118 -4.04 0.33 15.36
N GLU A 119 -3.52 -0.82 14.92
CA GLU A 119 -2.97 -0.95 13.58
C GLU A 119 -4.06 -0.84 12.52
N ARG A 120 -3.77 -0.10 11.46
CA ARG A 120 -4.63 0.01 10.29
C ARG A 120 -3.86 -0.39 9.04
N MET A 121 -4.33 -1.43 8.37
CA MET A 121 -3.84 -1.80 7.06
C MET A 121 -4.07 -0.65 6.06
N ILE A 122 -3.03 -0.33 5.29
CA ILE A 122 -3.02 0.73 4.29
C ILE A 122 -3.17 0.14 2.89
N VAL A 123 -2.39 -0.91 2.61
CA VAL A 123 -2.26 -1.54 1.29
C VAL A 123 -1.96 -3.02 1.45
N SER A 124 -2.36 -3.83 0.48
CA SER A 124 -2.08 -5.26 0.37
C SER A 124 -1.58 -5.65 -1.02
N ASN A 125 -1.07 -6.87 -1.16
CA ASN A 125 -0.67 -7.47 -2.44
C ASN A 125 0.31 -6.58 -3.23
N VAL A 126 1.37 -6.17 -2.54
CA VAL A 126 2.43 -5.30 -3.06
C VAL A 126 3.62 -6.17 -3.47
N ASP A 127 4.14 -5.98 -4.68
CA ASP A 127 5.31 -6.72 -5.18
C ASP A 127 6.61 -6.02 -4.78
N GLN A 128 6.60 -4.68 -4.79
CA GLN A 128 7.78 -3.85 -4.61
C GLN A 128 7.54 -2.69 -3.65
N MET A 129 8.54 -2.37 -2.83
CA MET A 129 8.55 -1.21 -1.94
C MET A 129 9.62 -0.22 -2.37
N ALA A 130 9.20 0.90 -2.94
CA ALA A 130 10.11 1.98 -3.30
C ALA A 130 10.27 2.96 -2.13
N ILE A 131 11.44 2.90 -1.49
CA ILE A 131 11.88 3.76 -0.40
C ILE A 131 12.48 5.04 -1.01
N VAL A 132 11.66 6.09 -1.04
CA VAL A 132 12.02 7.40 -1.59
C VAL A 132 12.67 8.26 -0.51
N ILE A 133 13.93 8.61 -0.74
CA ILE A 133 14.73 9.49 0.11
C ILE A 133 15.27 10.65 -0.72
N ALA A 134 15.50 11.81 -0.11
CA ALA A 134 16.20 12.91 -0.76
C ALA A 134 17.68 12.87 -0.37
N SER A 135 18.58 13.22 -1.28
CA SER A 135 20.00 13.40 -0.95
C SER A 135 20.21 14.59 0.00
N GLN A 136 19.35 15.61 -0.09
CA GLN A 136 19.32 16.75 0.81
C GLN A 136 17.93 17.40 0.87
N ASN A 137 17.63 18.09 1.98
CA ASN A 137 16.40 18.85 2.20
C ASN A 137 15.11 18.05 1.97
N PRO A 138 14.76 17.05 2.81
CA PRO A 138 15.37 16.75 4.11
C PRO A 138 16.60 15.85 4.00
N GLU A 139 17.43 15.85 5.04
CA GLU A 139 18.56 14.93 5.18
C GLU A 139 18.08 13.47 5.25
N PRO A 140 18.72 12.54 4.51
CA PRO A 140 18.35 11.14 4.55
C PRO A 140 18.66 10.52 5.92
N ARG A 141 17.79 9.64 6.41
CA ARG A 141 17.90 9.04 7.76
C ARG A 141 17.98 7.53 7.66
N HIS A 142 19.05 6.94 8.20
CA HIS A 142 19.25 5.49 8.16
C HIS A 142 18.10 4.74 8.83
N GLY A 143 17.71 5.15 10.05
CA GLY A 143 16.64 4.49 10.78
C GLY A 143 15.29 4.43 10.05
N PHE A 144 15.01 5.34 9.10
CA PHE A 144 13.80 5.21 8.28
C PHE A 144 13.93 4.14 7.20
N VAL A 145 15.06 4.13 6.49
CA VAL A 145 15.34 3.13 5.45
C VAL A 145 15.44 1.75 6.09
N ASP A 146 16.15 1.63 7.21
CA ASP A 146 16.32 0.38 7.95
C ASP A 146 14.97 -0.22 8.36
N ARG A 147 14.10 0.59 8.99
CA ARG A 147 12.74 0.14 9.34
C ARG A 147 11.91 -0.25 8.11
N ALA A 148 12.04 0.48 7.00
CA ALA A 148 11.33 0.13 5.77
C ALA A 148 11.84 -1.19 5.17
N LEU A 149 13.15 -1.43 5.19
CA LEU A 149 13.76 -2.70 4.75
C LEU A 149 13.33 -3.87 5.62
N VAL A 150 13.32 -3.68 6.95
CA VAL A 150 12.81 -4.67 7.90
C VAL A 150 11.38 -5.07 7.55
N VAL A 151 10.48 -4.09 7.34
CA VAL A 151 9.09 -4.35 6.95
C VAL A 151 9.00 -5.02 5.57
N ALA A 152 9.83 -4.60 4.61
CA ALA A 152 9.85 -5.21 3.28
C ALA A 152 10.21 -6.69 3.36
N TYR A 153 11.28 -7.05 4.08
CA TYR A 153 11.70 -8.43 4.26
C TYR A 153 10.70 -9.26 5.07
N ASP A 154 10.13 -8.71 6.13
CA ASP A 154 9.08 -9.37 6.91
C ASP A 154 7.85 -9.73 6.06
N GLN A 155 7.48 -8.86 5.12
CA GLN A 155 6.32 -9.02 4.24
C GLN A 155 6.64 -9.69 2.90
N GLY A 156 7.89 -10.11 2.68
CA GLY A 156 8.33 -10.69 1.40
C GLY A 156 8.20 -9.73 0.21
N ILE A 157 8.26 -8.43 0.45
CA ILE A 157 8.17 -7.38 -0.57
C ILE A 157 9.58 -7.02 -1.04
N SER A 158 9.80 -6.93 -2.35
CA SER A 158 11.11 -6.57 -2.89
C SER A 158 11.43 -5.08 -2.63
N PRO A 159 12.50 -4.72 -1.91
CA PRO A 159 12.83 -3.32 -1.67
C PRO A 159 13.53 -2.67 -2.89
N LEU A 160 13.32 -1.36 -3.05
CA LEU A 160 13.98 -0.49 -4.02
C LEU A 160 14.27 0.84 -3.34
N ILE A 161 15.49 1.36 -3.44
CA ILE A 161 15.81 2.70 -2.93
C ILE A 161 15.83 3.68 -4.10
N ILE A 162 15.05 4.75 -4.00
CA ILE A 162 15.05 5.86 -4.96
C ILE A 162 15.54 7.11 -4.24
N MET A 163 16.77 7.54 -4.56
CA MET A 163 17.31 8.79 -4.06
C MET A 163 17.00 9.92 -5.02
N THR A 164 16.25 10.91 -4.55
CA THR A 164 15.86 12.11 -5.29
C THR A 164 16.76 13.30 -4.94
N LYS A 165 16.61 14.39 -5.70
CA LYS A 165 17.34 15.65 -5.51
C LYS A 165 18.86 15.49 -5.60
N CYS A 166 19.32 14.51 -6.38
CA CYS A 166 20.73 14.24 -6.58
C CYS A 166 21.50 15.38 -7.28
N ASP A 167 20.81 16.48 -7.61
CA ASP A 167 21.40 17.73 -8.07
C ASP A 167 22.00 18.57 -6.93
N LEU A 168 21.63 18.30 -5.67
CA LEU A 168 22.17 18.97 -4.47
C LEU A 168 23.36 18.22 -3.86
N SER A 169 23.32 16.88 -3.88
CA SER A 169 24.36 15.99 -3.37
C SER A 169 24.19 14.61 -4.02
N ASP A 170 25.28 13.88 -4.23
CA ASP A 170 25.24 12.54 -4.84
C ASP A 170 24.85 11.43 -3.85
N GLY A 171 24.78 11.74 -2.55
CA GLY A 171 24.40 10.85 -1.46
C GLY A 171 25.20 9.56 -1.35
N LYS A 172 26.41 9.49 -1.91
CA LYS A 172 27.23 8.26 -1.92
C LYS A 172 27.54 7.74 -0.50
N GLU A 173 27.88 8.64 0.41
CA GLU A 173 28.20 8.28 1.79
C GLU A 173 27.01 7.59 2.49
N PHE A 174 25.82 8.18 2.38
CA PHE A 174 24.59 7.59 2.92
C PHE A 174 24.28 6.22 2.28
N LEU A 175 24.43 6.10 0.96
CA LEU A 175 24.11 4.88 0.23
C LEU A 175 25.13 3.75 0.43
N SER A 176 26.34 4.07 0.89
CA SER A 176 27.39 3.07 1.15
C SER A 176 26.93 2.00 2.15
N ALA A 177 26.11 2.39 3.14
CA ALA A 177 25.54 1.49 4.15
C ALA A 177 24.58 0.42 3.58
N TYR A 178 24.14 0.57 2.33
CA TYR A 178 23.19 -0.34 1.67
C TYR A 178 23.78 -0.99 0.41
N LYS A 179 25.03 -0.70 0.07
CA LYS A 179 25.66 -1.15 -1.19
C LYS A 179 25.77 -2.67 -1.28
N ASP A 180 26.03 -3.32 -0.14
CA ASP A 180 26.23 -4.77 -0.08
C ASP A 180 24.92 -5.52 0.17
N LEU A 181 23.83 -4.80 0.44
CA LEU A 181 22.50 -5.37 0.36
C LEU A 181 22.12 -5.56 -1.12
N ASP A 182 21.45 -6.67 -1.42
CA ASP A 182 21.02 -7.00 -2.79
C ASP A 182 19.77 -6.17 -3.14
N ILE A 183 19.93 -4.85 -3.15
CA ILE A 183 18.86 -3.87 -3.30
C ILE A 183 19.22 -2.96 -4.45
N ARG A 184 18.26 -2.76 -5.35
CA ARG A 184 18.42 -1.78 -6.44
C ARG A 184 18.40 -0.36 -5.86
N ILE A 185 19.36 0.46 -6.28
CA ILE A 185 19.46 1.87 -5.87
C ILE A 185 19.44 2.73 -7.12
N ILE A 186 18.44 3.60 -7.24
CA ILE A 186 18.30 4.56 -8.34
C ILE A 186 18.54 5.96 -7.82
N LYS A 187 19.33 6.75 -8.55
CA LYS A 187 19.53 8.17 -8.28
C LYS A 187 18.76 8.96 -9.33
N THR A 188 17.99 9.96 -8.92
CA THR A 188 17.19 10.77 -9.86
C THR A 188 17.23 12.25 -9.56
N GLN A 189 17.18 13.04 -10.63
CA GLN A 189 17.06 14.50 -10.60
C GLN A 189 15.78 14.96 -11.31
N VAL A 190 14.62 14.57 -10.78
CA VAL A 190 13.29 14.76 -11.40
C VAL A 190 13.00 16.21 -11.85
N LYS A 191 13.58 17.24 -11.21
CA LYS A 191 13.36 18.65 -11.60
C LYS A 191 14.12 19.09 -12.85
N LYS A 192 15.22 18.42 -13.23
CA LYS A 192 16.13 18.87 -14.31
C LYS A 192 16.15 17.94 -15.53
N GLN A 193 15.55 16.76 -15.46
CA GLN A 193 15.81 15.70 -16.43
C GLN A 193 14.64 15.32 -17.33
N LYS A 194 15.00 14.89 -18.55
CA LYS A 194 14.13 14.36 -19.61
C LYS A 194 14.41 12.85 -19.82
N GLY A 195 13.35 12.05 -19.90
CA GLY A 195 13.33 10.71 -20.52
C GLY A 195 14.05 9.59 -19.77
N ARG A 196 15.37 9.49 -19.88
CA ARG A 196 16.12 8.23 -19.67
C ARG A 196 16.06 7.66 -18.25
N GLU A 197 16.26 8.47 -17.21
CA GLU A 197 16.18 7.99 -15.81
C GLU A 197 14.75 7.55 -15.44
N LEU A 198 13.75 8.23 -15.98
CA LEU A 198 12.35 7.88 -15.76
C LEU A 198 11.99 6.59 -16.50
N ASP A 199 12.60 6.34 -17.66
CA ASP A 199 12.42 5.11 -18.42
C ASP A 199 12.98 3.90 -17.66
N GLU A 200 14.19 4.02 -17.07
CA GLU A 200 14.75 2.97 -16.20
C GLU A 200 13.85 2.68 -14.99
N ILE A 201 13.33 3.72 -14.35
CA ILE A 201 12.37 3.56 -13.25
C ILE A 201 11.10 2.86 -13.75
N ARG A 202 10.55 3.26 -14.90
CA ARG A 202 9.35 2.62 -15.48
C ARG A 202 9.59 1.14 -15.76
N ASP A 203 10.74 0.77 -16.33
CA ASP A 203 11.07 -0.63 -16.62
C ASP A 203 11.19 -1.47 -15.34
N ILE A 204 11.68 -0.89 -14.24
CA ILE A 204 11.76 -1.59 -12.96
C ILE A 204 10.38 -1.82 -12.34
N LEU A 205 9.48 -0.84 -12.48
CA LEU A 205 8.11 -0.83 -11.94
C LEU A 205 7.11 -1.58 -12.84
N ALA A 206 7.47 -1.88 -14.09
CA ALA A 206 6.63 -2.57 -15.05
C ALA A 206 6.19 -3.94 -14.54
N GLY A 207 4.93 -4.27 -14.77
CA GLY A 207 4.29 -5.51 -14.32
C GLY A 207 4.13 -5.67 -12.81
N LYS A 208 4.43 -4.64 -12.01
CA LYS A 208 4.46 -4.72 -10.55
C LYS A 208 3.58 -3.68 -9.88
N ARG A 209 3.09 -4.03 -8.70
CA ARG A 209 2.43 -3.12 -7.74
C ARG A 209 3.49 -2.60 -6.78
N THR A 210 3.83 -1.33 -6.95
CA THR A 210 4.90 -0.69 -6.20
C THR A 210 4.36 0.35 -5.25
N VAL A 211 4.55 0.15 -3.94
CA VAL A 211 4.20 1.16 -2.94
C VAL A 211 5.34 2.17 -2.75
N LEU A 212 5.00 3.46 -2.72
CA LEU A 212 5.98 4.52 -2.46
C LEU A 212 5.99 4.94 -0.99
N LEU A 213 7.15 4.80 -0.36
CA LEU A 213 7.41 5.24 1.01
C LEU A 213 8.37 6.42 1.03
N GLY A 214 8.19 7.34 1.98
CA GLY A 214 9.10 8.48 2.11
C GLY A 214 8.48 9.62 2.90
N HIS A 215 9.34 10.36 3.60
CA HIS A 215 8.94 11.53 4.38
C HIS A 215 8.35 12.64 3.50
N SER A 216 7.61 13.56 4.12
CA SER A 216 7.18 14.77 3.43
C SER A 216 8.39 15.55 2.91
N GLY A 217 8.31 16.06 1.67
CA GLY A 217 9.34 16.90 1.09
C GLY A 217 10.48 16.15 0.37
N VAL A 218 10.53 14.81 0.41
CA VAL A 218 11.54 14.01 -0.33
C VAL A 218 11.29 13.94 -1.84
N GLY A 219 10.23 14.57 -2.36
CA GLY A 219 9.94 14.57 -3.80
C GLY A 219 9.11 13.38 -4.31
N LYS A 220 8.47 12.60 -3.43
CA LYS A 220 7.57 11.49 -3.80
C LYS A 220 6.46 11.91 -4.78
N SER A 221 5.71 12.97 -4.48
CA SER A 221 4.65 13.46 -5.38
C SER A 221 5.20 13.97 -6.71
N THR A 222 6.40 14.58 -6.71
CA THR A 222 7.08 14.99 -7.94
C THR A 222 7.46 13.79 -8.80
N LEU A 223 7.97 12.71 -8.17
CA LEU A 223 8.29 11.45 -8.84
C LEU A 223 7.03 10.79 -9.42
N VAL A 224 5.94 10.71 -8.65
CA VAL A 224 4.65 10.17 -9.12
C VAL A 224 4.16 10.91 -10.36
N ASN A 225 4.14 12.24 -10.33
CA ASN A 225 3.68 13.05 -11.45
C ASN A 225 4.59 12.94 -12.69
N ALA A 226 5.88 12.66 -12.51
CA ALA A 226 6.81 12.45 -13.61
C ALA A 226 6.64 11.06 -14.25
N LEU A 227 6.26 10.04 -13.47
CA LEU A 227 6.09 8.68 -13.95
C LEU A 227 4.70 8.45 -14.57
N VAL A 228 3.67 9.04 -13.99
CA VAL A 228 2.27 8.90 -14.43
C VAL A 228 1.90 10.08 -15.33
N GLU A 229 1.85 9.85 -16.64
CA GLU A 229 1.58 10.87 -17.67
C GLU A 229 0.25 11.63 -17.52
N SER A 230 -0.68 11.13 -16.69
CA SER A 230 -2.01 11.72 -16.44
C SER A 230 -2.24 12.13 -14.98
N ALA A 231 -1.22 12.13 -14.12
CA ALA A 231 -1.38 12.53 -12.72
C ALA A 231 -1.35 14.05 -12.57
N GLU A 232 -2.46 14.72 -12.89
CA GLU A 232 -2.72 16.09 -12.43
C GLU A 232 -2.99 16.13 -10.90
N ARG A 233 -2.07 15.61 -10.09
CA ARG A 233 -2.08 15.97 -8.67
C ARG A 233 -1.65 17.41 -8.59
N ALA A 234 -2.50 18.25 -7.99
CA ALA A 234 -2.13 19.59 -7.57
C ALA A 234 -0.82 19.50 -6.77
N THR A 235 0.31 19.86 -7.39
CA THR A 235 1.52 20.24 -6.68
C THR A 235 1.19 21.56 -6.02
N GLY A 236 0.47 21.49 -4.90
CA GLY A 236 -0.03 22.66 -4.20
C GLY A 236 1.12 23.62 -3.95
N SER A 237 1.04 24.77 -4.62
CA SER A 237 1.82 25.96 -4.32
C SER A 237 1.88 26.14 -2.80
N VAL A 238 3.10 26.30 -2.29
CA VAL A 238 3.36 26.61 -0.88
C VAL A 238 2.58 27.88 -0.57
N ASN A 239 1.64 27.82 0.37
CA ASN A 239 0.88 29.00 0.77
C ASN A 239 1.79 29.82 1.71
N ASP A 240 2.21 30.99 1.25
CA ASP A 240 3.19 31.90 1.88
C ASP A 240 2.79 32.40 3.29
N ALA A 241 1.61 32.05 3.79
CA ALA A 241 1.14 32.46 5.10
C ALA A 241 1.58 31.56 6.28
N THR A 242 1.98 30.29 6.05
CA THR A 242 2.24 29.34 7.17
C THR A 242 3.38 28.32 6.97
N GLY A 243 4.02 28.26 5.80
CA GLY A 243 5.19 27.39 5.57
C GLY A 243 4.95 25.88 5.70
N ARG A 244 3.71 25.40 5.79
CA ARG A 244 3.35 23.96 5.84
C ARG A 244 2.43 23.59 4.68
N GLY A 245 2.88 22.64 3.86
CA GLY A 245 2.13 22.14 2.70
C GLY A 245 0.80 21.47 3.08
N ARG A 246 -0.25 21.79 2.32
CA ARG A 246 -1.61 21.26 2.44
C ARG A 246 -1.65 19.78 2.03
N HIS A 247 -1.42 18.87 2.98
CA HIS A 247 -1.68 17.44 2.83
C HIS A 247 -3.15 17.16 3.12
N THR A 248 -3.99 16.92 2.10
CA THR A 248 -5.43 16.64 2.32
C THR A 248 -5.97 15.32 1.77
N SER A 249 -5.13 14.43 1.23
CA SER A 249 -5.58 13.06 0.88
C SER A 249 -5.10 12.10 1.97
N SER A 250 -6.01 11.55 2.77
CA SER A 250 -5.71 10.66 3.91
C SER A 250 -5.67 9.16 3.55
N SER A 251 -5.97 8.82 2.29
CA SER A 251 -6.05 7.46 1.77
C SER A 251 -4.98 7.18 0.72
N ALA A 252 -4.49 5.95 0.68
CA ALA A 252 -3.66 5.45 -0.42
C ALA A 252 -4.45 5.42 -1.73
N ILE A 253 -3.76 5.60 -2.85
CA ILE A 253 -4.32 5.51 -4.20
C ILE A 253 -3.33 4.75 -5.08
N ALA A 254 -3.83 3.78 -5.85
CA ALA A 254 -3.08 3.11 -6.90
C ALA A 254 -3.26 3.86 -8.23
N LEU A 255 -2.15 4.19 -8.87
CA LEU A 255 -2.08 4.90 -10.13
C LEU A 255 -1.45 3.98 -11.17
N SER A 256 -2.11 3.81 -12.31
CA SER A 256 -1.59 3.01 -13.42
C SER A 256 -0.41 3.73 -14.09
N LEU A 257 0.68 3.00 -14.26
CA LEU A 257 1.74 3.29 -15.21
C LEU A 257 1.32 2.69 -16.53
N LYS A 258 0.86 3.52 -17.46
CA LYS A 258 0.64 3.10 -18.84
C LYS A 258 1.96 2.57 -19.41
N SER A 259 1.88 1.55 -20.27
CA SER A 259 3.01 1.07 -21.08
C SER A 259 3.63 2.23 -21.87
N ALA A 260 4.60 2.93 -21.27
CA ALA A 260 5.25 4.09 -21.85
C ALA A 260 6.56 3.74 -22.55
N SER A 261 6.96 2.45 -22.55
CA SER A 261 8.17 2.05 -23.26
C SER A 261 7.87 1.79 -24.73
N LYS A 262 8.68 2.39 -25.61
CA LYS A 262 8.84 1.97 -27.01
C LYS A 262 9.25 0.48 -27.15
N SER A 263 9.51 -0.21 -26.03
CA SER A 263 9.84 -1.63 -25.92
C SER A 263 8.64 -2.56 -25.71
N GLY A 264 7.39 -2.07 -25.61
CA GLY A 264 6.22 -2.95 -25.42
C GLY A 264 6.15 -3.61 -24.03
N THR A 265 6.71 -2.97 -23.01
CA THR A 265 6.70 -3.47 -21.62
C THR A 265 5.30 -3.35 -21.01
N ALA A 266 4.82 -4.39 -20.31
CA ALA A 266 3.55 -4.36 -19.58
C ALA A 266 3.46 -3.17 -18.60
N GLY A 267 2.27 -2.61 -18.43
CA GLY A 267 2.01 -1.55 -17.46
C GLY A 267 2.31 -1.97 -16.02
N GLY A 268 2.31 -0.99 -15.12
CA GLY A 268 2.59 -1.20 -13.69
C GLY A 268 1.66 -0.37 -12.82
N TRP A 269 1.77 -0.50 -11.50
CA TRP A 269 0.96 0.27 -10.56
C TRP A 269 1.84 0.95 -9.52
N ILE A 270 1.63 2.24 -9.32
CA ILE A 270 2.22 3.01 -8.23
C ILE A 270 1.16 3.25 -7.17
N ILE A 271 1.39 2.74 -5.97
CA ILE A 271 0.55 2.98 -4.82
C ILE A 271 1.17 4.10 -4.01
N ASP A 272 0.62 5.31 -4.13
CA ASP A 272 1.04 6.42 -3.29
C ASP A 272 0.32 6.38 -1.95
N THR A 273 1.11 6.41 -0.88
CA THR A 273 0.63 6.47 0.50
C THR A 273 0.90 7.87 1.07
N PRO A 274 -0.07 8.80 0.99
CA PRO A 274 0.10 10.13 1.56
C PRO A 274 0.15 10.04 3.10
N GLY A 275 1.13 10.73 3.69
CA GLY A 275 1.18 10.95 5.13
C GLY A 275 1.61 9.75 5.99
N VAL A 276 2.26 8.72 5.45
CA VAL A 276 2.87 7.70 6.32
C VAL A 276 4.17 8.25 6.92
N ARG A 277 4.09 8.70 8.17
CA ARG A 277 5.21 9.23 8.96
C ARG A 277 6.03 8.11 9.60
N SER A 278 5.40 6.97 9.84
CA SER A 278 5.97 5.74 10.43
C SER A 278 5.11 4.54 9.98
N PHE A 279 5.77 3.46 9.57
CA PHE A 279 5.14 2.14 9.43
C PHE A 279 5.27 1.39 10.76
N GLY A 280 4.26 0.59 11.10
CA GLY A 280 4.26 -0.15 12.35
C GLY A 280 5.36 -1.20 12.35
N VAL A 281 6.42 -0.98 13.13
CA VAL A 281 7.49 -1.98 13.38
C VAL A 281 7.12 -2.86 14.58
N ALA A 282 5.97 -2.62 15.20
CA ALA A 282 5.56 -3.29 16.45
C ALA A 282 5.41 -4.82 16.32
N HIS A 283 5.22 -5.35 15.11
CA HIS A 283 4.96 -6.78 14.87
C HIS A 283 5.80 -7.40 13.74
N VAL A 284 7.06 -6.95 13.60
CA VAL A 284 8.02 -7.59 12.69
C VAL A 284 8.47 -8.92 13.28
N ASP A 285 8.40 -10.00 12.49
CA ASP A 285 9.01 -11.27 12.85
C ASP A 285 10.49 -11.26 12.45
N SER A 286 11.38 -11.17 13.44
CA SER A 286 12.82 -11.18 13.21
C SER A 286 13.29 -12.41 12.42
N LYS A 287 12.60 -13.55 12.53
CA LYS A 287 12.94 -14.76 11.75
C LYS A 287 12.74 -14.56 10.26
N ARG A 288 11.71 -13.80 9.84
CA ARG A 288 11.48 -13.48 8.43
C ARG A 288 12.54 -12.51 7.89
N VAL A 289 12.96 -11.56 8.71
CA VAL A 289 14.07 -10.65 8.37
C VAL A 289 15.38 -11.43 8.20
N ILE A 290 15.68 -12.36 9.12
CA ILE A 290 16.86 -13.23 9.05
C ILE A 290 16.78 -14.13 7.80
N GLY A 291 15.60 -14.68 7.50
CA GLY A 291 15.40 -15.53 6.32
C GLY A 291 15.66 -14.85 4.98
N ALA A 292 15.65 -13.51 4.92
CA ALA A 292 16.06 -12.76 3.73
C ALA A 292 17.59 -12.80 3.48
N PHE A 293 18.38 -13.24 4.46
CA PHE A 293 19.82 -13.43 4.37
C PHE A 293 20.17 -14.91 4.36
N SER A 294 19.70 -15.60 3.31
CA SER A 294 19.81 -17.06 3.17
C SER A 294 21.25 -17.59 3.23
N GLU A 295 22.25 -16.77 2.89
CA GLU A 295 23.67 -17.08 2.98
C GLU A 295 24.14 -17.37 4.42
N PHE A 296 23.39 -16.95 5.43
CA PHE A 296 23.70 -17.18 6.84
C PHE A 296 23.01 -18.42 7.42
N ASN A 297 22.11 -19.08 6.68
CA ASN A 297 21.28 -20.18 7.21
C ASN A 297 22.13 -21.30 7.81
N GLU A 298 23.21 -21.73 7.13
CA GLU A 298 24.09 -22.79 7.61
C GLU A 298 24.77 -22.42 8.95
N ALA A 299 25.27 -21.18 9.06
CA ALA A 299 25.86 -20.69 10.30
C ALA A 299 24.83 -20.55 11.42
N ILE A 300 23.60 -20.16 11.08
CA ILE A 300 22.49 -20.00 12.03
C ILE A 300 22.07 -21.33 12.64
N GLU A 301 22.13 -22.44 11.90
CA GLU A 301 21.86 -23.79 12.42
C GLU A 301 22.84 -24.19 13.55
N HIS A 302 24.04 -23.60 13.56
CA HIS A 302 25.06 -23.83 14.59
C HIS A 302 24.97 -22.83 15.76
N CYS A 303 24.01 -21.89 15.74
CA CYS A 303 23.82 -20.95 16.84
C CYS A 303 23.14 -21.60 18.06
N PRO A 304 23.37 -21.06 19.27
CA PRO A 304 22.59 -21.42 20.46
C PRO A 304 21.08 -21.22 20.25
N LYS A 305 20.27 -21.96 21.02
CA LYS A 305 18.81 -21.77 21.00
C LYS A 305 18.46 -20.32 21.40
N ASN A 306 17.53 -19.71 20.67
CA ASN A 306 17.10 -18.32 20.85
C ASN A 306 18.21 -17.27 20.66
N CYS A 307 19.20 -17.55 19.80
CA CYS A 307 20.23 -16.58 19.46
C CYS A 307 19.62 -15.33 18.80
N SER A 308 20.02 -14.16 19.28
CA SER A 308 19.68 -12.84 18.73
C SER A 308 20.51 -12.43 17.50
N HIS A 309 21.47 -13.28 17.10
CA HIS A 309 22.47 -13.05 16.04
C HIS A 309 23.38 -11.82 16.21
N ASN A 310 23.34 -11.18 17.37
CA ASN A 310 24.17 -10.03 17.73
C ASN A 310 24.96 -10.22 19.04
N GLU A 311 24.82 -11.38 19.68
CA GLU A 311 25.57 -11.76 20.88
C GLU A 311 26.92 -12.41 20.55
N GLU A 312 27.83 -12.45 21.52
CA GLU A 312 29.19 -13.00 21.36
C GLU A 312 29.19 -14.51 21.05
N SER A 313 28.22 -15.24 21.60
CA SER A 313 28.02 -16.69 21.41
C SER A 313 27.48 -17.07 20.03
N CYS A 314 27.15 -16.09 19.18
CA CYS A 314 26.60 -16.32 17.86
C CYS A 314 27.64 -16.98 16.93
N ALA A 315 27.28 -18.10 16.30
CA ALA A 315 28.16 -18.82 15.38
C ALA A 315 28.61 -17.97 14.17
N LEU A 316 27.82 -16.94 13.79
CA LEU A 316 28.19 -15.97 12.75
C LEU A 316 29.45 -15.16 13.08
N ASN A 317 29.89 -15.10 14.34
CA ASN A 317 31.13 -14.41 14.73
C ASN A 317 32.39 -15.19 14.33
N SER A 318 32.31 -16.52 14.29
CA SER A 318 33.45 -17.40 13.99
C SER A 318 33.30 -18.13 12.65
N TRP A 319 32.23 -17.87 11.90
CA TRP A 319 32.00 -18.46 10.59
C TRP A 319 32.94 -17.87 9.54
N ASP A 320 33.40 -18.70 8.61
CA ASP A 320 34.24 -18.25 7.50
C ASP A 320 33.37 -17.53 6.46
N LEU A 321 33.32 -16.22 6.56
CA LEU A 321 32.56 -15.33 5.68
C LEU A 321 33.52 -14.54 4.80
N ASP A 322 33.19 -14.43 3.52
CA ASP A 322 33.86 -13.50 2.61
C ASP A 322 33.61 -12.04 3.02
N ALA A 323 34.30 -11.10 2.37
CA ALA A 323 34.18 -9.68 2.69
C ALA A 323 32.76 -9.12 2.49
N THR A 324 32.04 -9.62 1.49
CA THR A 324 30.68 -9.17 1.17
C THR A 324 29.69 -9.67 2.21
N SER A 325 29.74 -10.94 2.58
CA SER A 325 28.93 -11.54 3.63
C SER A 325 29.21 -10.93 5.00
N LYS A 326 30.44 -10.50 5.30
CA LYS A 326 30.74 -9.72 6.52
C LYS A 326 30.03 -8.38 6.55
N SER A 327 30.07 -7.61 5.46
CA SER A 327 29.33 -6.34 5.36
C SER A 327 27.81 -6.53 5.44
N ARG A 328 27.31 -7.60 4.81
CA ARG A 328 25.89 -7.98 4.90
C ARG A 328 25.48 -8.42 6.30
N LEU A 329 26.36 -9.07 7.06
CA LEU A 329 26.12 -9.43 8.46
C LEU A 329 26.00 -8.17 9.34
N GLU A 330 26.85 -7.18 9.13
CA GLU A 330 26.73 -5.88 9.80
C GLU A 330 25.40 -5.20 9.47
N SER A 331 24.98 -5.28 8.21
CA SER A 331 23.67 -4.77 7.78
C SER A 331 22.51 -5.52 8.43
N LEU A 332 22.54 -6.86 8.48
CA LEU A 332 21.54 -7.67 9.19
C LEU A 332 21.45 -7.27 10.67
N ARG A 333 22.59 -7.17 11.36
CA ARG A 333 22.63 -6.76 12.78
C ARG A 333 22.11 -5.34 13.00
N ARG A 334 22.33 -4.45 12.04
CA ARG A 334 21.75 -3.10 12.06
C ARG A 334 20.24 -3.13 11.90
N LEU A 335 19.72 -3.94 10.96
CA LEU A 335 18.28 -4.12 10.75
C LEU A 335 17.58 -4.76 11.96
N LEU A 336 18.21 -5.74 12.61
CA LEU A 336 17.66 -6.38 13.82
C LEU A 336 17.59 -5.45 15.04
N LYS A 337 18.29 -4.31 15.03
CA LYS A 337 18.26 -3.29 16.09
C LYS A 337 17.30 -2.12 15.80
N ALA A 338 16.77 -2.05 14.58
CA ALA A 338 16.01 -0.89 14.06
C ALA A 338 14.54 -0.89 14.50
#